data_AF-A0A7Y4SZ68-F1
#
_entry.id   AF-A0A7Y4SZ68-F1
#
_cell.length_a   1.000
_cell.length_b   1.000
_cell.length_c   1.000
_cell.angle_alpha   90.00
_cell.angle_beta   90.00
_cell.angle_gamma   90.00
#
_symmetry.space_group_name_H-M   'P 1'
#
loop_
_entity.id
_entity.type
_entity.pdbx_description
1 polymer ?
#
loop_
_entity_poly.entity_id
_entity_poly.type
_entity_poly.pdbx_seq_one_letter_code
_entity_poly.pdbx_strand_id
1 'polypeptide(L)'
;MSKIKRFENFHILLWLLKDTSWLLEFRIFATMIAIPTIAVAIHIAYLSYKWKKFDFWLQVAVCFWISANSYWMTCELFGYEELENYAVILFVLGFISTFIYFGSRKSVY
;
A
#
# COMPACT_ATOMS: atom_id res chain seq x y z
N MET A 1 -19.98 -5.89 7.60
CA MET A 1 -19.20 -5.04 8.51
C MET A 1 -17.98 -5.75 9.11
N SER A 2 -18.06 -7.03 9.52
CA SER A 2 -16.95 -7.75 10.21
C SER A 2 -15.81 -8.23 9.30
N LYS A 3 -16.10 -8.65 8.06
CA LYS A 3 -15.08 -9.19 7.15
C LYS A 3 -14.06 -8.15 6.68
N ILE A 4 -14.49 -6.92 6.38
CA ILE A 4 -13.60 -5.84 5.90
C ILE A 4 -12.62 -5.41 7.00
N LYS A 5 -13.11 -5.23 8.24
CA LYS A 5 -12.24 -4.93 9.40
C LYS A 5 -11.19 -6.03 9.63
N ARG A 6 -11.54 -7.30 9.38
CA ARG A 6 -10.58 -8.41 9.49
C ARG A 6 -9.50 -8.32 8.41
N PHE A 7 -9.84 -7.94 7.18
CA PHE A 7 -8.85 -7.73 6.11
C PHE A 7 -7.97 -6.50 6.38
N GLU A 8 -8.53 -5.40 6.88
CA GLU A 8 -7.77 -4.21 7.30
C GLU A 8 -6.76 -4.55 8.42
N ASN A 9 -7.19 -5.31 9.44
CA ASN A 9 -6.29 -5.74 10.51
C ASN A 9 -5.21 -6.73 10.03
N PHE A 10 -5.58 -7.65 9.13
CA PHE A 10 -4.64 -8.62 8.57
C PHE A 10 -3.61 -7.95 7.65
N HIS A 11 -4.04 -6.91 6.93
CA HIS A 11 -3.17 -6.11 6.09
C HIS A 11 -2.05 -5.45 6.88
N ILE A 12 -2.36 -4.87 8.05
CA ILE A 12 -1.36 -4.28 8.96
C ILE A 12 -0.33 -5.32 9.40
N LEU A 13 -0.77 -6.54 9.73
CA LEU A 13 0.13 -7.63 10.12
C LEU A 13 1.10 -8.00 8.99
N LEU A 14 0.60 -8.15 7.76
CA LEU A 14 1.42 -8.45 6.59
C LEU A 14 2.46 -7.35 6.32
N TRP A 15 2.02 -6.09 6.43
CA TRP A 15 2.90 -4.94 6.26
C TRP A 15 4.04 -4.93 7.30
N LEU A 16 3.74 -5.14 8.59
CA LEU A 16 4.75 -5.23 9.65
C LEU A 16 5.75 -6.37 9.44
N LEU A 17 5.27 -7.54 9.01
CA LEU A 17 6.14 -8.69 8.71
C LEU A 17 7.08 -8.40 7.55
N LYS A 18 6.56 -7.79 6.46
CA LYS A 18 7.34 -7.35 5.31
C LYS A 18 8.42 -6.35 5.75
N ASP A 19 8.06 -5.29 6.48
CA ASP A 19 9.04 -4.26 6.86
C ASP A 19 10.07 -4.78 7.87
N THR A 20 9.69 -5.69 8.77
CA THR A 20 10.66 -6.37 9.64
C THR A 20 11.65 -7.21 8.84
N SER A 21 11.17 -7.91 7.80
CA SER A 21 12.05 -8.71 6.94
C SER A 21 12.95 -7.86 6.06
N TRP A 22 12.53 -6.65 5.70
CA TRP A 22 13.37 -5.65 5.03
C TRP A 22 14.46 -5.14 5.97
N LEU A 23 14.10 -4.78 7.20
CA LEU A 23 15.05 -4.36 8.24
C LEU A 23 16.14 -5.41 8.52
N LEU A 24 15.79 -6.71 8.46
CA LEU A 24 16.71 -7.83 8.64
C LEU A 24 17.41 -8.27 7.34
N GLU A 25 17.18 -7.55 6.23
CA GLU A 25 17.74 -7.85 4.90
C GLU A 25 17.43 -9.26 4.37
N PHE A 26 16.32 -9.85 4.79
CA PHE A 26 15.91 -11.20 4.38
C PHE A 26 15.26 -11.17 2.99
N ARG A 27 16.09 -11.09 1.95
CA ARG A 27 15.70 -10.92 0.52
C ARG A 27 14.51 -11.78 0.08
N ILE A 28 14.62 -13.10 0.26
CA ILE A 28 13.59 -14.06 -0.19
C ILE A 28 12.30 -13.90 0.62
N PHE A 29 12.41 -13.82 1.94
CA PHE A 29 11.26 -13.75 2.84
C PHE A 29 10.49 -12.43 2.67
N ALA A 30 11.21 -11.32 2.54
CA ALA A 30 10.65 -10.01 2.29
C ALA A 30 9.87 -9.96 0.97
N THR A 31 10.44 -10.51 -0.11
CA THR A 31 9.76 -10.60 -1.41
C THR A 31 8.52 -11.49 -1.34
N MET A 32 8.60 -12.61 -0.62
CA MET A 32 7.46 -13.51 -0.43
C MET A 32 6.30 -12.87 0.34
N ILE A 33 6.56 -11.98 1.30
CA ILE A 33 5.51 -11.26 2.06
C ILE A 33 5.03 -10.01 1.31
N ALA A 34 5.88 -9.35 0.52
CA ALA A 34 5.47 -8.19 -0.26
C ALA A 34 4.32 -8.52 -1.24
N ILE A 35 4.36 -9.69 -1.89
CA ILE A 35 3.32 -10.14 -2.81
C ILE A 35 1.91 -10.19 -2.16
N PRO A 36 1.68 -10.94 -1.07
CA PRO A 36 0.38 -10.96 -0.40
C PRO A 36 0.02 -9.60 0.23
N THR A 37 1.00 -8.79 0.66
CA THR A 37 0.75 -7.45 1.21
C THR A 37 0.14 -6.52 0.17
N ILE A 38 0.74 -6.46 -1.03
CA ILE A 38 0.22 -5.68 -2.16
C ILE A 38 -1.14 -6.23 -2.61
N ALA A 39 -1.28 -7.56 -2.72
CA ALA A 39 -2.53 -8.19 -3.13
C ALA A 39 -3.69 -7.83 -2.20
N VAL A 40 -3.46 -7.83 -0.88
CA VAL A 40 -4.46 -7.41 0.11
C VAL A 40 -4.78 -5.93 -0.02
N ALA A 41 -3.78 -5.05 -0.23
CA ALA A 41 -4.00 -3.62 -0.44
C ALA A 41 -4.90 -3.35 -1.66
N ILE A 42 -4.61 -4.02 -2.79
CA ILE A 42 -5.42 -3.94 -4.01
C ILE A 42 -6.84 -4.48 -3.75
N HIS A 43 -6.95 -5.59 -3.01
CA HIS A 43 -8.25 -6.18 -2.68
C HIS A 43 -9.11 -5.23 -1.82
N ILE A 44 -8.52 -4.58 -0.83
CA ILE A 44 -9.20 -3.57 0.01
C ILE A 44 -9.64 -2.37 -0.86
N ALA A 45 -8.78 -1.87 -1.74
CA ALA A 45 -9.13 -0.81 -2.67
C ALA A 45 -10.30 -1.21 -3.59
N TYR A 46 -10.27 -2.42 -4.16
CA TYR A 46 -11.38 -2.94 -4.98
C TYR A 46 -12.69 -3.09 -4.21
N LEU A 47 -12.64 -3.58 -2.96
CA LEU A 47 -13.81 -3.66 -2.11
C LEU A 47 -14.33 -2.26 -1.75
N SER A 48 -13.47 -1.29 -1.49
CA SER A 48 -13.90 0.08 -1.21
C SER A 48 -14.67 0.69 -2.39
N TYR A 49 -14.23 0.42 -3.63
CA TYR A 49 -14.94 0.81 -4.85
C TYR A 49 -16.29 0.10 -4.98
N LYS A 50 -16.30 -1.23 -4.87
CA LYS A 50 -17.51 -2.06 -5.08
C LYS A 50 -18.62 -1.75 -4.07
N TRP A 51 -18.27 -1.47 -2.82
CA TRP A 51 -19.24 -1.32 -1.75
C TRP A 51 -19.66 0.14 -1.51
N LYS A 52 -19.04 1.12 -2.19
CA LYS A 52 -19.32 2.59 -2.10
C LYS A 52 -19.47 3.13 -0.67
N LYS A 53 -18.85 2.48 0.31
CA LYS A 53 -19.02 2.76 1.75
C LYS A 53 -17.76 3.22 2.45
N PHE A 54 -16.61 3.05 1.80
CA PHE A 54 -15.30 3.42 2.35
C PHE A 54 -14.66 4.45 1.45
N ASP A 55 -13.79 5.27 2.03
CA ASP A 55 -13.06 6.34 1.38
C ASP A 55 -12.14 5.75 0.30
N PHE A 56 -12.70 5.49 -0.88
CA PHE A 56 -12.04 4.79 -1.99
C PHE A 56 -10.68 5.41 -2.33
N TRP A 57 -10.66 6.73 -2.45
CA TRP A 57 -9.45 7.50 -2.74
C TRP A 57 -8.36 7.35 -1.66
N LEU A 58 -8.74 7.18 -0.40
CA LEU A 58 -7.81 6.91 0.69
C LEU A 58 -7.24 5.48 0.61
N GLN A 59 -8.09 4.50 0.28
CA GLN A 59 -7.64 3.12 0.10
C GLN A 59 -6.74 2.95 -1.14
N VAL A 60 -7.01 3.70 -2.21
CA VAL A 60 -6.12 3.80 -3.37
C VAL A 60 -4.79 4.44 -3.00
N ALA A 61 -4.80 5.49 -2.16
CA ALA A 61 -3.56 6.10 -1.67
C ALA A 61 -2.69 5.09 -0.89
N VAL A 62 -3.30 4.31 0.01
CA VAL A 62 -2.61 3.24 0.75
C VAL A 62 -2.06 2.17 -0.21
N CYS A 63 -2.83 1.79 -1.23
CA CYS A 63 -2.36 0.85 -2.24
C CYS A 63 -1.11 1.35 -2.97
N PHE A 64 -1.10 2.61 -3.43
CA PHE A 64 0.07 3.20 -4.09
C PHE A 64 1.27 3.27 -3.15
N TRP A 65 1.06 3.66 -1.90
CA TRP A 65 2.11 3.73 -0.91
C TRP A 65 2.78 2.37 -0.66
N ILE A 66 1.99 1.31 -0.53
CA ILE A 66 2.51 -0.05 -0.28
C ILE A 66 3.22 -0.60 -1.50
N SER A 67 2.73 -0.32 -2.70
CA SER A 67 3.44 -0.63 -3.94
C SER A 67 4.77 0.12 -4.03
N ALA A 68 4.80 1.42 -3.69
CA ALA A 68 6.02 2.22 -3.67
C ALA A 68 7.06 1.66 -2.71
N ASN A 69 6.63 1.38 -1.48
CA ASN A 69 7.47 0.87 -0.40
C ASN A 69 7.97 -0.56 -0.69
N SER A 70 7.16 -1.39 -1.35
CA SER A 70 7.59 -2.72 -1.80
C SER A 70 8.59 -2.63 -2.96
N TYR A 71 8.40 -1.69 -3.89
CA TYR A 71 9.34 -1.45 -5.00
C TYR A 71 10.69 -0.97 -4.48
N TRP A 72 10.71 0.05 -3.61
CA TRP A 72 11.93 0.56 -2.98
C TRP A 72 12.67 -0.57 -2.24
N MET A 73 11.97 -1.32 -1.40
CA MET A 73 12.53 -2.49 -0.72
C MET A 73 13.18 -3.47 -1.70
N THR A 74 12.52 -3.81 -2.82
CA THR A 74 13.10 -4.72 -3.79
C THR A 74 14.33 -4.14 -4.49
N CYS A 75 14.38 -2.83 -4.74
CA CYS A 75 15.57 -2.20 -5.28
C CYS A 75 16.76 -2.37 -4.33
N GLU A 76 16.61 -2.04 -3.06
CA GLU A 76 17.69 -2.18 -2.07
C GLU A 76 18.11 -3.65 -1.87
N LEU A 77 17.16 -4.57 -1.67
CA LEU A 77 17.46 -5.98 -1.37
C LEU A 77 18.18 -6.69 -2.51
N PHE A 78 17.99 -6.25 -3.76
CA PHE A 78 18.63 -6.84 -4.92
C PHE A 78 19.80 -6.01 -5.47
N GLY A 79 20.14 -4.88 -4.83
CA GLY A 79 21.29 -4.05 -5.20
C GLY A 79 21.07 -3.15 -6.41
N TYR A 80 19.83 -2.74 -6.68
CA TYR A 80 19.43 -1.79 -7.72
C TYR A 80 19.12 -0.40 -7.13
N GLU A 81 20.03 0.12 -6.31
CA GLU A 81 19.88 1.40 -5.59
C GLU A 81 19.62 2.57 -6.56
N GLU A 82 20.19 2.53 -7.76
CA GLU A 82 19.97 3.55 -8.79
C GLU A 82 18.50 3.67 -9.26
N LEU A 83 17.70 2.62 -9.05
CA LEU A 83 16.30 2.58 -9.44
C LEU A 83 15.33 2.93 -8.29
N GLU A 84 15.81 2.98 -7.04
CA GLU A 84 14.92 3.14 -5.87
C GLU A 84 14.08 4.42 -5.94
N ASN A 85 14.67 5.49 -6.49
CA ASN A 85 14.05 6.79 -6.63
C ASN A 85 12.79 6.78 -7.52
N TYR A 86 12.63 5.78 -8.40
CA TYR A 86 11.39 5.63 -9.18
C TYR A 86 10.17 5.31 -8.30
N ALA A 87 10.36 4.85 -7.05
CA ALA A 87 9.29 4.72 -6.06
C ALA A 87 8.52 6.04 -5.85
N VAL A 88 9.19 7.19 -6.04
CA VAL A 88 8.59 8.52 -5.86
C VAL A 88 7.35 8.72 -6.74
N ILE A 89 7.30 8.11 -7.93
CA ILE A 89 6.17 8.21 -8.84
C ILE A 89 4.91 7.65 -8.16
N LEU A 90 5.05 6.49 -7.50
CA LEU A 90 3.95 5.86 -6.77
C LEU A 90 3.59 6.65 -5.50
N PHE A 91 4.57 7.20 -4.78
CA PHE A 91 4.29 8.12 -3.65
C PHE A 91 3.47 9.34 -4.10
N VAL A 92 3.84 9.98 -5.21
CA VAL A 92 3.11 11.13 -5.77
C VAL A 92 1.68 10.75 -6.13
N LEU A 93 1.45 9.58 -6.74
CA LEU A 93 0.10 9.08 -7.01
C LEU A 93 -0.72 8.84 -5.72
N GLY A 94 -0.06 8.37 -4.67
CA GLY A 94 -0.65 8.24 -3.33
C GLY A 94 -1.06 9.59 -2.74
N PHE A 95 -0.21 10.61 -2.84
CA PHE A 95 -0.54 11.98 -2.41
C PHE A 95 -1.69 12.57 -3.22
N ILE A 96 -1.67 12.44 -4.55
CA ILE A 96 -2.77 12.91 -5.42
C ILE A 96 -4.10 12.27 -4.99
N SER A 97 -4.11 10.96 -4.76
CA SER A 97 -5.30 10.24 -4.30
C SER A 97 -5.80 10.76 -2.95
N THR A 98 -4.88 11.08 -2.04
CA THR A 98 -5.20 11.68 -0.74
C THR A 98 -5.77 13.09 -0.87
N PHE A 99 -5.22 13.92 -1.77
CA PHE A 99 -5.76 15.26 -2.03
C PHE A 99 -7.18 15.21 -2.62
N ILE A 100 -7.44 14.29 -3.56
CA ILE A 100 -8.79 14.08 -4.11
C ILE A 100 -9.76 13.70 -3.00
N TYR A 101 -9.35 12.81 -2.10
CA TYR A 101 -10.15 12.43 -0.95
C TYR A 101 -10.56 13.66 -0.11
N PHE A 102 -9.59 14.46 0.34
CA PHE A 102 -9.87 15.65 1.16
C PHE A 102 -10.68 16.71 0.40
N GLY A 103 -10.42 16.93 -0.88
CA GLY A 103 -11.20 17.85 -1.72
C GLY A 103 -12.67 17.42 -1.85
N SER A 104 -12.93 16.13 -2.05
CA SER A 104 -14.29 15.59 -2.17
C SER A 104 -15.12 15.69 -0.89
N ARG A 105 -14.48 15.61 0.28
CA ARG A 105 -15.14 15.77 1.60
C ARG A 105 -15.54 17.21 1.90
N LYS A 106 -14.78 18.19 1.39
CA LYS A 106 -15.04 19.62 1.62
C LYS A 106 -16.33 20.12 0.94
N SER A 107 -16.86 19.37 -0.04
CA SER A 107 -18.08 19.71 -0.78
C SER A 107 -19.38 19.32 -0.05
N VAL A 108 -19.31 18.70 1.14
CA VAL A 108 -20.46 18.14 1.87
C VAL A 108 -20.81 18.94 3.15
N TYR A 109 -20.13 20.05 3.40
CA TYR A 109 -20.41 20.97 4.51
C TYR A 109 -20.78 22.35 4.01
#